data_AF-A0A956H4M5-F1
#
_entry.id   AF-A0A956H4M5-F1
#
_cell.length_a   1.000
_cell.length_b   1.000
_cell.length_c   1.000
_cell.angle_alpha   90.00
_cell.angle_beta   90.00
_cell.angle_gamma   90.00
#
_symmetry.space_group_name_H-M   'P 1'
#
loop_
_entity.id
_entity.type
_entity.pdbx_description
1 polymer ?
#
loop_
_entity_poly.entity_id
_entity_poly.type
_entity_poly.pdbx_seq_one_letter_code
_entity_poly.pdbx_strand_id
1 'polypeptide(L)'
;MQVCLRAEELEQVPDESRVLLRVRPDDAAWLNLRRPLVAEKKLRLVLWADEPAMAALVREAVDFYDWISREVSVPAAALPEELLADLRAALEADLPLQWQGPGLDDCLQALGVGATVETRAHGHFIELLEQLKAPGLVVVDGIEHEQDAWRIRAALAWVGRSGPWVARAPAVRVAGLLALTSEQLGWDDAAGQLKAAGWEQPARLAGWLGLGPGRIQAAREQRAQEVGVDVIGAWERG
;
A
#
# COMPACT_ATOMS: atom_id res chain seq x y z
N MET A 1 -10.52 -20.32 -4.48
CA MET A 1 -9.79 -20.01 -3.25
C MET A 1 -10.56 -18.92 -2.55
N GLN A 2 -11.02 -19.17 -1.32
CA GLN A 2 -11.71 -18.19 -0.48
C GLN A 2 -10.67 -17.37 0.28
N VAL A 3 -11.00 -16.12 0.61
CA VAL A 3 -10.16 -15.25 1.43
C VAL A 3 -10.97 -14.85 2.64
N CYS A 4 -10.47 -15.20 3.82
CA CYS A 4 -11.07 -14.85 5.10
C CYS A 4 -10.15 -13.86 5.82
N LEU A 5 -10.73 -12.76 6.29
CA LEU A 5 -10.01 -11.75 7.08
C LEU A 5 -10.16 -11.97 8.58
N ARG A 6 -11.10 -12.85 8.98
CA ARG A 6 -11.34 -13.27 10.36
C ARG A 6 -11.57 -14.77 10.40
N ALA A 7 -11.15 -15.42 11.48
CA ALA A 7 -11.31 -16.88 11.61
C ALA A 7 -12.79 -17.33 11.61
N GLU A 8 -13.69 -16.52 12.18
CA GLU A 8 -15.14 -16.81 12.22
C GLU A 8 -15.76 -16.97 10.82
N GLU A 9 -15.18 -16.35 9.79
CA GLU A 9 -15.67 -16.44 8.41
C GLU A 9 -15.54 -17.87 7.84
N LEU A 10 -14.68 -18.72 8.44
CA LEU A 10 -14.54 -20.14 8.07
C LEU A 10 -15.86 -20.91 8.24
N GLU A 11 -16.75 -20.47 9.13
CA GLU A 11 -18.07 -21.09 9.32
C GLU A 11 -18.93 -20.99 8.05
N GLN A 12 -18.73 -19.96 7.24
CA GLN A 12 -19.49 -19.70 6.01
C GLN A 12 -18.81 -20.27 4.76
N VAL A 13 -17.56 -20.75 4.89
CA VAL A 13 -16.82 -21.32 3.77
C VAL A 13 -17.40 -22.69 3.39
N PRO A 14 -17.62 -22.97 2.09
CA PRO A 14 -18.05 -24.29 1.62
C PRO A 14 -17.03 -25.39 1.90
N ASP A 15 -17.50 -26.62 2.05
CA ASP A 15 -16.67 -27.81 2.26
C ASP A 15 -15.62 -27.99 1.14
N GLU A 16 -14.50 -28.61 1.50
CA GLU A 16 -13.35 -28.92 0.65
C GLU A 16 -12.67 -27.70 0.00
N SER A 17 -13.01 -26.50 0.45
CA SER A 17 -12.46 -25.25 -0.06
C SER A 17 -10.98 -25.04 0.31
N ARG A 18 -10.26 -24.35 -0.58
CA ARG A 18 -8.96 -23.74 -0.28
C ARG A 18 -9.18 -22.33 0.25
N VAL A 19 -8.65 -22.03 1.42
CA VAL A 19 -8.85 -20.74 2.12
C VAL A 19 -7.50 -20.10 2.40
N LEU A 20 -7.35 -18.84 2.02
CA LEU A 20 -6.34 -17.96 2.57
C LEU A 20 -6.95 -17.24 3.76
N LEU A 21 -6.47 -17.52 4.97
CA LEU A 21 -6.92 -16.87 6.19
C LEU A 21 -5.83 -15.88 6.62
N ARG A 22 -6.16 -14.59 6.67
CA ARG A 22 -5.36 -13.62 7.41
C ARG A 22 -5.60 -13.86 8.90
N VAL A 23 -4.56 -14.26 9.60
CA VAL A 23 -4.64 -14.54 11.04
C VAL A 23 -4.34 -13.26 11.81
N ARG A 24 -5.19 -12.94 12.77
CA ARG A 24 -4.94 -11.90 13.76
C ARG A 24 -4.60 -12.53 15.10
N PRO A 25 -3.90 -11.83 16.01
CA PRO A 25 -3.62 -12.36 17.35
C PRO A 25 -4.88 -12.87 18.06
N ASP A 26 -5.97 -12.11 18.00
CA ASP A 26 -7.26 -12.43 18.65
C ASP A 26 -7.94 -13.70 18.11
N ASP A 27 -7.54 -14.16 16.91
CA ASP A 27 -8.16 -15.32 16.27
C ASP A 27 -7.61 -16.65 16.82
N ALA A 28 -6.47 -16.64 17.53
CA ALA A 28 -5.75 -17.83 17.96
C ALA A 28 -6.60 -18.75 18.84
N ALA A 29 -7.24 -18.22 19.89
CA ALA A 29 -8.10 -19.01 20.77
C ALA A 29 -9.28 -19.63 20.03
N TRP A 30 -9.91 -18.88 19.12
CA TRP A 30 -11.02 -19.37 18.31
C TRP A 30 -10.57 -20.52 17.41
N LEU A 31 -9.44 -20.35 16.70
CA LEU A 31 -8.88 -21.39 15.81
C LEU A 31 -8.58 -22.68 16.57
N ASN A 32 -8.06 -22.55 17.80
CA ASN A 32 -7.76 -23.70 18.64
C ASN A 32 -9.01 -24.47 19.11
N LEU A 33 -10.07 -23.73 19.45
CA LEU A 33 -11.35 -24.33 19.86
C LEU A 33 -12.12 -24.93 18.68
N ARG A 34 -12.00 -24.32 17.49
CA ARG A 34 -12.77 -24.68 16.29
C ARG A 34 -12.01 -25.51 15.27
N ARG A 35 -10.87 -26.12 15.66
CA ARG A 35 -10.16 -27.10 14.81
C ARG A 35 -11.06 -28.16 14.18
N PRO A 36 -12.08 -28.73 14.89
CA PRO A 36 -12.98 -29.70 14.28
C PRO A 36 -13.66 -29.17 13.02
N LEU A 37 -14.03 -27.88 12.95
CA LEU A 37 -14.62 -27.26 11.77
C LEU A 37 -13.71 -27.41 10.53
N VAL A 38 -12.41 -27.19 10.70
CA VAL A 38 -11.41 -27.29 9.62
C VAL A 38 -11.33 -28.73 9.11
N ALA A 39 -11.35 -29.71 10.02
CA ALA A 39 -11.27 -31.12 9.68
C ALA A 39 -12.57 -31.65 9.06
N GLU A 40 -13.72 -31.36 9.66
CA GLU A 40 -15.04 -31.80 9.20
C GLU A 40 -15.35 -31.27 7.80
N LYS A 41 -15.10 -29.98 7.57
CA LYS A 41 -15.24 -29.36 6.25
C LYS A 41 -14.08 -29.68 5.30
N LYS A 42 -13.04 -30.40 5.75
CA LYS A 42 -11.83 -30.72 4.98
C LYS A 42 -11.19 -29.49 4.32
N LEU A 43 -11.14 -28.37 5.04
CA LEU A 43 -10.60 -27.12 4.52
C LEU A 43 -9.09 -27.23 4.33
N ARG A 44 -8.58 -26.60 3.27
CA ARG A 44 -7.14 -26.46 3.03
C ARG A 44 -6.75 -25.02 3.30
N LEU A 45 -6.13 -24.78 4.45
CA LEU A 45 -5.79 -23.45 4.92
C LEU A 45 -4.38 -23.03 4.49
N VAL A 46 -4.27 -21.80 4.02
CA VAL A 46 -3.03 -21.03 3.96
C VAL A 46 -3.18 -19.91 4.98
N LEU A 47 -2.33 -19.92 6.00
CA LEU A 47 -2.36 -18.91 7.04
C LEU A 47 -1.42 -17.77 6.66
N TRP A 48 -1.94 -16.56 6.59
CA TRP A 48 -1.14 -15.34 6.45
C TRP A 48 -1.08 -14.66 7.82
N ALA A 49 0.04 -14.81 8.50
CA ALA A 49 0.25 -14.31 9.85
C ALA A 49 1.49 -13.40 9.87
N ASP A 50 1.35 -12.24 10.50
CA ASP A 50 2.50 -11.43 10.90
C ASP A 50 3.12 -11.97 12.21
N GLU A 51 4.21 -11.37 12.65
CA GLU A 51 4.93 -11.82 13.86
C GLU A 51 4.03 -11.85 15.12
N PRO A 52 3.20 -10.82 15.42
CA PRO A 52 2.25 -10.88 16.52
C PRO A 52 1.24 -12.03 16.40
N ALA A 53 0.66 -12.26 15.21
CA ALA A 53 -0.30 -13.33 15.00
C ALA A 53 0.36 -14.71 15.13
N MET A 54 1.59 -14.87 14.62
CA MET A 54 2.34 -16.10 14.74
C MET A 54 2.66 -16.42 16.21
N ALA A 55 3.11 -15.42 16.99
CA ALA A 55 3.35 -15.57 18.42
C ALA A 55 2.08 -15.99 19.18
N ALA A 56 0.92 -15.42 18.83
CA ALA A 56 -0.35 -15.78 19.41
C ALA A 56 -0.75 -17.23 19.08
N LEU A 57 -0.57 -17.67 17.82
CA LEU A 57 -0.82 -19.06 17.43
C LEU A 57 0.03 -20.05 18.23
N VAL A 58 1.33 -19.78 18.36
CA VAL A 58 2.24 -20.64 19.13
C VAL A 58 1.85 -20.71 20.60
N ARG A 59 1.38 -19.61 21.20
CA ARG A 59 1.08 -19.52 22.64
C ARG A 59 -0.32 -20.03 22.99
N GLU A 60 -1.32 -19.68 22.20
CA GLU A 60 -2.74 -19.82 22.56
C GLU A 60 -3.47 -20.85 21.69
N ALA A 61 -2.87 -21.24 20.56
CA ALA A 61 -3.42 -22.19 19.63
C ALA A 61 -2.48 -23.37 19.36
N VAL A 62 -1.72 -23.82 20.38
CA VAL A 62 -0.70 -24.89 20.29
C VAL A 62 -1.18 -26.09 19.47
N ASP A 63 -2.39 -26.52 19.78
CA ASP A 63 -3.08 -27.68 19.24
C ASP A 63 -3.42 -27.50 17.74
N PHE A 64 -3.76 -26.28 17.33
CA PHE A 64 -3.99 -25.93 15.92
C PHE A 64 -2.67 -25.68 15.19
N TYR A 65 -1.70 -25.08 15.88
CA TYR A 65 -0.36 -24.83 15.38
C TYR A 65 0.33 -26.13 14.98
N ASP A 66 0.16 -27.21 15.77
CA ASP A 66 0.67 -28.54 15.45
C ASP A 66 0.11 -29.13 14.13
N TRP A 67 -1.00 -28.60 13.60
CA TRP A 67 -1.54 -29.00 12.30
C TRP A 67 -0.88 -28.27 11.13
N ILE A 68 -0.07 -27.24 11.38
CA ILE A 68 0.62 -26.49 10.33
C ILE A 68 1.76 -27.35 9.77
N SER A 69 1.55 -27.88 8.57
CA SER A 69 2.50 -28.79 7.93
C SER A 69 3.74 -28.10 7.35
N ARG A 70 3.65 -26.79 7.06
CA ARG A 70 4.71 -26.03 6.41
C ARG A 70 4.63 -24.56 6.78
N GLU A 71 5.74 -24.05 7.29
CA GLU A 71 5.98 -22.63 7.44
C GLU A 71 6.82 -22.13 6.27
N VAL A 72 6.45 -20.98 5.71
CA VAL A 72 7.23 -20.29 4.68
C VAL A 72 7.37 -18.85 5.12
N SER A 73 8.60 -18.47 5.49
CA SER A 73 8.91 -17.06 5.72
C SER A 73 8.86 -16.33 4.38
N VAL A 74 8.01 -15.32 4.31
CA VAL A 74 7.98 -14.38 3.20
C VAL A 74 8.98 -13.27 3.57
N PRO A 75 10.04 -13.04 2.78
CA PRO A 75 10.96 -11.94 3.06
C PRO A 75 10.18 -10.63 3.12
N ALA A 76 10.65 -9.68 3.94
CA ALA A 76 10.10 -8.32 3.97
C ALA A 76 9.97 -7.84 2.52
N ALA A 77 8.76 -7.39 2.16
CA ALA A 77 8.35 -7.28 0.77
C ALA A 77 9.40 -6.55 -0.07
N ALA A 78 9.81 -7.18 -1.17
CA ALA A 78 10.44 -6.43 -2.25
C ALA A 78 9.51 -5.25 -2.61
N LEU A 79 10.09 -4.08 -2.87
CA LEU A 79 9.33 -2.89 -3.25
C LEU A 79 8.39 -3.25 -4.40
N PRO A 80 7.09 -2.87 -4.35
CA PRO A 80 6.14 -3.23 -5.40
C PRO A 80 6.69 -2.83 -6.78
N GLU A 81 6.75 -3.78 -7.73
CA GLU A 81 7.35 -3.55 -9.05
C GLU A 81 6.72 -2.35 -9.76
N GLU A 82 5.43 -2.13 -9.53
CA GLU A 82 4.68 -1.05 -10.17
C GLU A 82 4.96 0.30 -9.52
N LEU A 83 5.25 0.33 -8.22
CA LEU A 83 5.73 1.55 -7.56
C LEU A 83 7.09 1.96 -8.13
N LEU A 84 7.98 1.00 -8.39
CA LEU A 84 9.24 1.24 -9.08
C LEU A 84 9.01 1.71 -10.53
N ALA A 85 8.03 1.14 -11.23
CA ALA A 85 7.68 1.55 -12.59
C ALA A 85 7.12 2.98 -12.64
N ASP A 86 6.21 3.33 -11.73
CA ASP A 86 5.62 4.67 -11.62
C ASP A 86 6.68 5.72 -11.25
N LEU A 87 7.55 5.39 -10.28
CA LEU A 87 8.67 6.25 -9.93
C LEU A 87 9.64 6.44 -11.10
N ARG A 88 9.98 5.37 -11.82
CA ARG A 88 10.82 5.45 -13.03
C ARG A 88 10.18 6.35 -14.08
N ALA A 89 8.92 6.12 -14.42
CA ALA A 89 8.20 6.89 -15.43
C ALA A 89 8.14 8.38 -15.06
N ALA A 90 7.93 8.70 -13.78
CA ALA A 90 7.92 10.08 -13.32
C ALA A 90 9.29 10.77 -13.42
N LEU A 91 10.36 10.07 -13.03
CA LEU A 91 11.73 10.58 -13.15
C LEU A 91 12.15 10.76 -14.62
N GLU A 92 11.79 9.81 -15.50
CA GLU A 92 12.03 9.91 -16.95
C GLU A 92 11.25 11.06 -17.61
N ALA A 93 10.05 11.36 -17.10
CA ALA A 93 9.21 12.46 -17.56
C ALA A 93 9.54 13.82 -16.91
N ASP A 94 10.61 13.89 -16.11
CA ASP A 94 11.05 15.11 -15.41
C ASP A 94 9.99 15.71 -14.47
N LEU A 95 9.12 14.87 -13.91
CA LEU A 95 8.00 15.31 -13.07
C LEU A 95 8.43 15.45 -11.60
N PRO A 96 8.08 16.56 -10.93
CA PRO A 96 8.28 16.66 -9.49
C PRO A 96 7.31 15.72 -8.75
N LEU A 97 7.80 15.13 -7.67
CA LEU A 97 7.15 14.03 -6.96
C LEU A 97 6.94 14.37 -5.49
N GLN A 98 5.86 13.89 -4.90
CA GLN A 98 5.76 13.73 -3.46
C GLN A 98 5.72 12.24 -3.14
N TRP A 99 6.60 11.80 -2.23
CA TRP A 99 6.70 10.44 -1.77
C TRP A 99 6.12 10.30 -0.38
N GLN A 100 5.26 9.31 -0.17
CA GLN A 100 4.71 8.95 1.14
C GLN A 100 5.11 7.53 1.54
N GLY A 101 5.38 7.33 2.82
CA GLY A 101 5.81 6.06 3.38
C GLY A 101 7.32 5.80 3.33
N PRO A 102 7.78 4.68 3.89
CA PRO A 102 9.19 4.31 3.94
C PRO A 102 9.74 3.86 2.56
N GLY A 103 11.05 3.64 2.47
CA GLY A 103 11.66 2.94 1.32
C GLY A 103 11.90 3.78 0.07
N LEU A 104 11.84 5.12 0.15
CA LEU A 104 12.22 5.97 -0.99
C LEU A 104 13.67 5.69 -1.42
N ASP A 105 14.60 5.63 -0.47
CA ASP A 105 16.02 5.46 -0.76
C ASP A 105 16.29 4.10 -1.41
N ASP A 106 15.64 3.04 -0.92
CA ASP A 106 15.69 1.71 -1.51
C ASP A 106 15.12 1.70 -2.94
N CYS A 107 14.04 2.46 -3.20
CA CYS A 107 13.49 2.60 -4.55
C CYS A 107 14.45 3.33 -5.49
N LEU A 108 15.01 4.45 -5.04
CA LEU A 108 15.98 5.22 -5.84
C LEU A 108 17.22 4.37 -6.15
N GLN A 109 17.70 3.61 -5.17
CA GLN A 109 18.80 2.67 -5.37
C GLN A 109 18.44 1.55 -6.35
N ALA A 110 17.25 0.95 -6.24
CA ALA A 110 16.77 -0.08 -7.16
C ALA A 110 16.62 0.43 -8.61
N LEU A 111 16.31 1.72 -8.78
CA LEU A 111 16.25 2.38 -10.08
C LEU A 111 17.62 2.82 -10.62
N GLY A 112 18.69 2.66 -9.84
CA GLY A 112 20.02 3.11 -10.23
C GLY A 112 20.11 4.64 -10.32
N VAL A 113 19.28 5.37 -9.57
CA VAL A 113 19.41 6.82 -9.43
C VAL A 113 20.79 7.09 -8.82
N GLY A 114 21.54 8.00 -9.44
CA GLY A 114 22.90 8.35 -9.03
C GLY A 114 22.93 9.16 -7.72
N ALA A 115 23.73 10.22 -7.70
CA ALA A 115 23.79 11.09 -6.52
C ALA A 115 22.41 11.70 -6.20
N THR A 116 22.08 11.80 -4.91
CA THR A 116 20.98 12.61 -4.40
C THR A 116 21.52 13.83 -3.64
N VAL A 117 20.72 14.91 -3.62
CA VAL A 117 20.97 16.11 -2.83
C VAL A 117 19.87 16.21 -1.81
N GLU A 118 20.17 15.79 -0.58
CA GLU A 118 19.26 15.88 0.56
C GLU A 118 19.25 17.31 1.11
N THR A 119 18.06 17.89 1.22
CA THR A 119 17.89 19.24 1.78
C THR A 119 16.59 19.34 2.59
N ARG A 120 16.41 20.46 3.28
CA ARG A 120 15.21 20.78 4.04
C ARG A 120 14.60 22.06 3.50
N ALA A 121 13.27 22.11 3.48
CA ALA A 121 12.58 23.34 3.06
C ALA A 121 12.83 24.51 4.04
N HIS A 122 13.03 24.17 5.32
CA HIS A 122 13.33 25.10 6.41
C HIS A 122 14.84 25.35 6.54
N GLY A 123 15.22 26.58 6.88
CA GLY A 123 16.62 27.00 7.10
C GLY A 123 16.96 28.34 6.45
N HIS A 124 18.24 28.70 6.40
CA HIS A 124 18.69 29.91 5.72
C HIS A 124 18.62 29.72 4.19
N PHE A 125 18.05 30.71 3.50
CA PHE A 125 17.83 30.60 2.05
C PHE A 125 19.13 30.49 1.27
N ILE A 126 20.19 31.19 1.71
CA ILE A 126 21.50 31.13 1.06
C ILE A 126 22.12 29.73 1.18
N GLU A 127 21.98 29.06 2.33
CA GLU A 127 22.47 27.70 2.52
C GLU A 127 21.73 26.71 1.61
N LEU A 128 20.41 26.87 1.48
CA LEU A 128 19.61 26.10 0.53
C LEU A 128 20.10 26.29 -0.91
N LEU A 129 20.37 27.53 -1.34
CA LEU A 129 20.89 27.79 -2.68
C LEU A 129 22.26 27.12 -2.90
N GLU A 130 23.17 27.15 -1.92
CA GLU A 130 24.47 26.49 -2.03
C GLU A 130 24.33 24.96 -2.13
N GLN A 131 23.43 24.36 -1.34
CA GLN A 131 23.15 22.92 -1.41
C GLN A 131 22.60 22.52 -2.79
N LEU A 132 21.65 23.29 -3.33
CA LEU A 132 20.98 22.98 -4.60
C LEU A 132 21.88 23.09 -5.83
N LYS A 133 23.07 23.70 -5.72
CA LYS A 133 24.09 23.69 -6.78
C LYS A 133 24.76 22.33 -6.96
N ALA A 134 24.71 21.44 -5.97
CA ALA A 134 25.28 20.10 -6.09
C ALA A 134 24.53 19.28 -7.16
N PRO A 135 25.23 18.47 -7.98
CA PRO A 135 24.58 17.59 -8.95
C PRO A 135 23.84 16.44 -8.25
N GLY A 136 22.76 15.94 -8.87
CA GLY A 136 22.01 14.76 -8.37
C GLY A 136 20.57 15.05 -7.93
N LEU A 137 19.68 14.05 -7.93
CA LEU A 137 18.25 14.25 -7.65
C LEU A 137 18.02 14.97 -6.32
N VAL A 138 17.25 16.06 -6.32
CA VAL A 138 16.96 16.82 -5.10
C VAL A 138 15.87 16.10 -4.32
N VAL A 139 16.15 15.77 -3.07
CA VAL A 139 15.19 15.20 -2.12
C VAL A 139 15.03 16.18 -0.97
N VAL A 140 13.79 16.59 -0.73
CA VAL A 140 13.45 17.65 0.22
C VAL A 140 12.61 17.08 1.35
N ASP A 141 13.11 17.24 2.57
CA ASP A 141 12.38 16.96 3.80
C ASP A 141 11.72 18.23 4.37
N GLY A 142 10.72 18.01 5.24
CA GLY A 142 10.14 19.06 6.07
C GLY A 142 9.33 20.08 5.29
N ILE A 143 8.55 19.61 4.31
CA ILE A 143 7.49 20.43 3.68
C ILE A 143 6.24 20.28 4.54
N GLU A 144 5.94 21.31 5.32
CA GLU A 144 4.79 21.34 6.20
C GLU A 144 3.63 22.11 5.55
N HIS A 145 3.95 23.09 4.71
CA HIS A 145 2.98 23.99 4.07
C HIS A 145 3.29 24.15 2.57
N GLU A 146 2.30 24.55 1.76
CA GLU A 146 2.51 24.83 0.32
C GLU A 146 3.55 25.94 0.09
N GLN A 147 3.73 26.84 1.07
CA GLN A 147 4.75 27.90 1.04
C GLN A 147 6.18 27.35 1.04
N ASP A 148 6.41 26.21 1.71
CA ASP A 148 7.70 25.53 1.75
C ASP A 148 8.06 24.98 0.38
N ALA A 149 7.08 24.37 -0.30
CA ALA A 149 7.24 23.91 -1.68
C ALA A 149 7.51 25.08 -2.65
N TRP A 150 6.81 26.21 -2.48
CA TRP A 150 7.09 27.44 -3.26
C TRP A 150 8.51 27.95 -3.06
N ARG A 151 9.00 27.94 -1.83
CA ARG A 151 10.36 28.32 -1.49
C ARG A 151 11.39 27.43 -2.20
N ILE A 152 11.18 26.12 -2.21
CA ILE A 152 12.03 25.17 -2.95
C ILE A 152 12.00 25.45 -4.46
N ARG A 153 10.80 25.63 -5.04
CA ARG A 153 10.65 25.95 -6.47
C ARG A 153 11.40 27.23 -6.84
N ALA A 154 11.28 28.27 -6.01
CA ALA A 154 11.99 29.52 -6.20
C ALA A 154 13.52 29.32 -6.10
N ALA A 155 13.98 28.52 -5.14
CA ALA A 155 15.40 28.22 -4.97
C ALA A 155 15.98 27.44 -6.17
N LEU A 156 15.27 26.41 -6.65
CA LEU A 156 15.62 25.64 -7.85
C LEU A 156 15.71 26.54 -9.09
N ALA A 157 14.70 27.40 -9.29
CA ALA A 157 14.70 28.36 -10.38
C ALA A 157 15.87 29.35 -10.28
N TRP A 158 16.20 29.82 -9.08
CA TRP A 158 17.30 30.76 -8.84
C TRP A 158 18.66 30.17 -9.21
N VAL A 159 18.90 28.89 -8.88
CA VAL A 159 20.14 28.19 -9.25
C VAL A 159 20.13 27.69 -10.71
N GLY A 160 19.09 28.01 -11.48
CA GLY A 160 18.96 27.60 -12.89
C GLY A 160 18.71 26.12 -13.08
N ARG A 161 18.20 25.43 -12.05
CA ARG A 161 17.97 23.99 -12.07
C ARG A 161 16.56 23.70 -12.58
N SER A 162 16.50 23.05 -13.73
CA SER A 162 15.33 22.33 -14.23
C SER A 162 15.58 20.84 -14.01
N GLY A 163 14.56 20.11 -13.62
CA GLY A 163 14.71 18.72 -13.23
C GLY A 163 13.62 18.25 -12.25
N PRO A 164 13.52 16.94 -12.01
CA PRO A 164 12.59 16.44 -11.03
C PRO A 164 13.17 16.71 -9.64
N TRP A 165 12.30 16.84 -8.66
CA TRP A 165 12.67 16.84 -7.25
C TRP A 165 11.60 16.09 -6.46
N VAL A 166 11.99 15.52 -5.33
CA VAL A 166 11.11 14.69 -4.51
C VAL A 166 10.86 15.37 -3.18
N ALA A 167 9.61 15.66 -2.86
CA ALA A 167 9.19 15.96 -1.50
C ALA A 167 9.06 14.63 -0.73
N ARG A 168 9.94 14.38 0.24
CA ARG A 168 9.88 13.19 1.10
C ARG A 168 8.91 13.47 2.26
N ALA A 169 7.89 12.64 2.38
CA ALA A 169 6.88 12.64 3.43
C ALA A 169 6.33 14.05 3.80
N PRO A 170 5.84 14.83 2.83
CA PRO A 170 5.29 16.14 3.14
C PRO A 170 4.04 16.02 4.03
N ALA A 171 3.88 16.93 4.99
CA ALA A 171 2.73 16.95 5.89
C ALA A 171 1.42 17.37 5.18
N VAL A 172 1.55 18.01 4.01
CA VAL A 172 0.44 18.44 3.17
C VAL A 172 0.59 17.90 1.76
N ARG A 173 -0.53 17.77 1.05
CA ARG A 173 -0.50 17.51 -0.38
C ARG A 173 -0.01 18.77 -1.09
N VAL A 174 1.08 18.63 -1.83
CA VAL A 174 1.72 19.73 -2.53
C VAL A 174 1.16 19.84 -3.95
N ALA A 175 0.68 21.03 -4.33
CA ALA A 175 0.08 21.24 -5.64
C ALA A 175 1.11 21.01 -6.76
N GLY A 176 0.74 20.31 -7.83
CA GLY A 176 1.62 20.07 -8.99
C GLY A 176 2.71 19.03 -8.80
N LEU A 177 2.74 18.32 -7.66
CA LEU A 177 3.59 17.14 -7.47
C LEU A 177 2.77 15.86 -7.72
N LEU A 178 3.36 14.91 -8.45
CA LEU A 178 2.78 13.58 -8.59
C LEU A 178 2.92 12.83 -7.26
N ALA A 179 1.81 12.31 -6.75
CA ALA A 179 1.78 11.62 -5.46
C ALA A 179 2.04 10.13 -5.63
N LEU A 180 3.16 9.65 -5.10
CA LEU A 180 3.48 8.24 -4.98
C LEU A 180 3.53 7.85 -3.50
N THR A 181 3.04 6.65 -3.19
CA THR A 181 3.03 6.13 -1.82
C THR A 181 3.48 4.68 -1.82
N SER A 182 4.41 4.35 -0.92
CA SER A 182 4.75 2.97 -0.57
C SER A 182 3.84 2.40 0.50
N GLU A 183 3.00 3.24 1.12
CA GLU A 183 2.04 2.78 2.12
C GLU A 183 0.96 1.92 1.45
N GLN A 184 0.80 0.72 1.99
CA GLN A 184 -0.31 -0.16 1.67
C GLN A 184 -1.42 0.07 2.69
N LEU A 185 -2.67 0.00 2.22
CA LEU A 185 -3.80 -0.05 3.13
C LEU A 185 -3.76 -1.34 3.94
N GLY A 186 -4.25 -1.27 5.17
CA GLY A 186 -4.61 -2.47 5.91
C GLY A 186 -5.60 -3.31 5.09
N TRP A 187 -5.43 -4.64 5.08
CA TRP A 187 -6.29 -5.51 4.28
C TRP A 187 -7.78 -5.33 4.63
N ASP A 188 -8.08 -5.11 5.92
CA ASP A 188 -9.45 -4.83 6.39
C ASP A 188 -10.00 -3.53 5.83
N ASP A 189 -9.20 -2.46 5.83
CA ASP A 189 -9.61 -1.15 5.31
C ASP A 189 -9.83 -1.21 3.80
N ALA A 190 -8.92 -1.83 3.07
CA ALA A 190 -9.04 -2.03 1.63
C ALA A 190 -10.29 -2.85 1.28
N ALA A 191 -10.54 -3.95 1.99
CA ALA A 191 -11.73 -4.76 1.81
C ALA A 191 -13.01 -4.00 2.19
N GLY A 192 -13.00 -3.23 3.28
CA GLY A 192 -14.11 -2.38 3.70
C GLY A 192 -14.48 -1.35 2.65
N GLN A 193 -13.48 -0.67 2.08
CA GLN A 193 -13.67 0.32 1.01
C GLN A 193 -14.24 -0.30 -0.27
N LEU A 194 -13.74 -1.48 -0.69
CA LEU A 194 -14.27 -2.19 -1.87
C LEU A 194 -15.68 -2.73 -1.63
N LYS A 195 -15.97 -3.22 -0.42
CA LYS A 195 -17.31 -3.67 -0.04
C LYS A 195 -18.31 -2.52 -0.12
N ALA A 196 -17.94 -1.35 0.38
CA ALA A 196 -18.77 -0.14 0.31
C ALA A 196 -19.03 0.31 -1.14
N ALA A 197 -18.12 -0.01 -2.07
CA ALA A 197 -18.32 0.22 -3.50
C ALA A 197 -19.16 -0.88 -4.20
N GLY A 198 -19.60 -1.93 -3.49
CA GLY A 198 -20.47 -2.96 -4.05
C GLY A 198 -19.76 -4.13 -4.73
N TRP A 199 -18.49 -4.39 -4.38
CA TRP A 199 -17.77 -5.58 -4.82
C TRP A 199 -18.17 -6.82 -3.99
N GLU A 200 -18.40 -7.96 -4.66
CA GLU A 200 -18.86 -9.20 -4.01
C GLU A 200 -17.75 -9.93 -3.22
N GLN A 201 -16.50 -9.89 -3.70
CA GLN A 201 -15.35 -10.54 -3.07
C GLN A 201 -14.26 -9.52 -2.71
N PRO A 202 -14.57 -8.56 -1.81
CA PRO A 202 -13.72 -7.38 -1.59
C PRO A 202 -12.34 -7.73 -1.02
N ALA A 203 -12.27 -8.68 -0.09
CA ALA A 203 -10.99 -9.12 0.50
C ALA A 203 -10.06 -9.76 -0.54
N ARG A 204 -10.62 -10.57 -1.44
CA ARG A 204 -9.86 -11.20 -2.52
C ARG A 204 -9.37 -10.18 -3.54
N LEU A 205 -10.25 -9.25 -3.93
CA LEU A 205 -9.89 -8.16 -4.84
C LEU A 205 -8.82 -7.25 -4.23
N ALA A 206 -8.93 -6.90 -2.94
CA ALA A 206 -7.91 -6.12 -2.23
C ALA A 206 -6.51 -6.77 -2.30
N GLY A 207 -6.43 -8.08 -2.05
CA GLY A 207 -5.19 -8.83 -2.16
C GLY A 207 -4.64 -8.86 -3.60
N TRP A 208 -5.50 -9.00 -4.59
CA TRP A 208 -5.13 -8.92 -6.02
C TRP A 208 -4.62 -7.53 -6.43
N LEU A 209 -5.18 -6.48 -5.85
CA LEU A 209 -4.76 -5.10 -6.08
C LEU A 209 -3.50 -4.71 -5.28
N GLY A 210 -2.91 -5.65 -4.53
CA GLY A 210 -1.69 -5.43 -3.75
C GLY A 210 -1.85 -4.40 -2.63
N LEU A 211 -3.09 -4.16 -2.17
CA LEU A 211 -3.42 -3.21 -1.11
C LEU A 211 -3.00 -1.74 -1.37
N GLY A 212 -2.63 -1.40 -2.60
CA GLY A 212 -2.20 -0.05 -2.97
C GLY A 212 -3.37 0.95 -2.92
N PRO A 213 -3.29 2.07 -2.17
CA PRO A 213 -4.37 3.04 -2.04
C PRO A 213 -4.93 3.53 -3.38
N GLY A 214 -4.06 3.83 -4.35
CA GLY A 214 -4.47 4.28 -5.69
C GLY A 214 -5.25 3.22 -6.48
N ARG A 215 -4.86 1.94 -6.38
CA ARG A 215 -5.54 0.83 -7.06
C ARG A 215 -6.90 0.54 -6.45
N ILE A 216 -6.99 0.59 -5.12
CA ILE A 216 -8.26 0.46 -4.40
C ILE A 216 -9.19 1.61 -4.81
N GLN A 217 -8.70 2.84 -4.88
CA GLN A 217 -9.49 3.99 -5.32
C GLN A 217 -9.98 3.85 -6.77
N ALA A 218 -9.10 3.48 -7.70
CA ALA A 218 -9.47 3.27 -9.11
C ALA A 218 -10.56 2.18 -9.27
N ALA A 219 -10.44 1.07 -8.54
CA ALA A 219 -11.45 0.01 -8.56
C ALA A 219 -12.81 0.46 -7.98
N ARG A 220 -12.83 1.37 -7.00
CA ARG A 220 -14.07 1.97 -6.49
C ARG A 220 -14.72 2.87 -7.52
N GLU A 221 -13.93 3.71 -8.19
CA GLU A 221 -14.42 4.62 -9.23
C GLU A 221 -14.96 3.86 -10.44
N GLN A 222 -14.27 2.81 -10.89
CA GLN A 222 -14.75 1.92 -11.94
C GLN A 222 -16.13 1.33 -11.59
N ARG A 223 -16.28 0.82 -10.36
CA ARG A 223 -17.55 0.23 -9.94
C ARG A 223 -18.67 1.26 -9.85
N ALA A 224 -18.37 2.48 -9.42
CA ALA A 224 -19.33 3.58 -9.42
C ALA A 224 -19.79 3.95 -10.83
N GLN A 225 -18.89 3.90 -11.82
CA GLN A 225 -19.24 4.13 -13.24
C GLN A 225 -20.14 3.01 -13.77
N GLU A 226 -19.83 1.74 -13.51
CA GLU A 226 -20.66 0.60 -13.93
C GLU A 226 -22.09 0.70 -13.38
N VAL A 227 -22.23 0.97 -12.07
CA VAL A 227 -23.54 1.11 -11.42
C VAL A 227 -24.28 2.37 -11.90
N GLY A 228 -23.55 3.47 -12.16
CA GLY A 228 -24.13 4.71 -12.68
C GLY A 228 -24.64 4.58 -14.12
N VAL A 229 -23.98 3.79 -14.96
CA VAL A 229 -24.43 3.49 -16.34
C VAL A 229 -25.71 2.65 -16.33
N ASP A 230 -25.83 1.70 -15.40
CA ASP A 230 -27.05 0.88 -15.24
C ASP A 230 -28.26 1.71 -14.80
N VAL A 231 -28.06 2.76 -14.00
CA VAL A 231 -29.16 3.65 -13.59
C VAL A 231 -29.63 4.50 -14.77
N ILE A 232 -28.74 5.04 -15.61
CA ILE A 232 -29.13 5.88 -16.75
C ILE A 232 -29.81 5.05 -17.86
N GLY A 233 -29.35 3.82 -18.13
CA GLY A 233 -29.96 2.92 -19.12
C GLY A 233 -31.35 2.38 -18.75
N ALA A 234 -31.80 2.58 -17.50
CA ALA A 234 -33.13 2.20 -17.05
C ALA A 234 -34.21 3.26 -17.33
N TRP A 235 -33.84 4.54 -17.52
CA TRP A 235 -34.79 5.63 -17.76
C TRP A 235 -35.15 5.83 -19.24
N GLU A 236 -34.38 5.28 -20.18
CA GLU A 236 -34.64 5.43 -21.63
C GLU A 236 -35.56 4.33 -22.22
N ARG A 237 -36.16 3.48 -21.37
CA ARG A 237 -37.07 2.39 -21.81
C ARG A 237 -38.45 2.41 -21.12
N GLY A 238 -38.86 3.56 -20.59
CA GLY A 238 -40.18 3.79 -19.99
C GLY A 238 -41.15 4.50 -20.92
#